data_AF-A0AAU4CBK1-F1
#
_entry.id   AF-A0AAU4CBK1-F1
#
_cell.length_a   1.000
_cell.length_b   1.000
_cell.length_c   1.000
_cell.angle_alpha   90.00
_cell.angle_beta   90.00
_cell.angle_gamma   90.00
#
_symmetry.space_group_name_H-M   'P 1'
#
loop_
_entity.id
_entity.type
_entity.pdbx_description
1 polymer ?
#
loop_
_entity_poly.entity_id
_entity_poly.type
_entity_poly.pdbx_seq_one_letter_code
_entity_poly.pdbx_strand_id
1 'polypeptide(L)'
;MDRWRLVDNDGALVLSAIMGRQGRWVAALVLVAALAGGIAGCGSEESAQERSDRIKAEAQQRVDEWIDVRNAGTTAGELLRDTALARGGTSPVEAVPGEAECRAEWERQDLDEKYGQDLVASWVAGCTDVDVAVPTTSG
;
A
#
# COMPACT_ATOMS: atom_id res chain seq x y z
N MET A 1 -29.76 37.86 -28.60
CA MET A 1 -29.10 36.96 -29.56
C MET A 1 -28.32 35.96 -28.71
N ASP A 2 -28.96 34.89 -28.20
CA ASP A 2 -29.15 33.58 -28.88
C ASP A 2 -27.82 33.04 -29.41
N ARG A 3 -27.36 31.80 -29.17
CA ARG A 3 -27.87 30.54 -28.60
C ARG A 3 -26.63 29.61 -28.64
N TRP A 4 -26.31 28.79 -27.64
CA TRP A 4 -26.64 27.37 -27.54
C TRP A 4 -26.29 26.84 -26.14
N ARG A 5 -27.19 26.00 -25.62
CA ARG A 5 -27.05 25.08 -24.48
C ARG A 5 -26.29 23.81 -24.88
N LEU A 6 -25.93 23.03 -23.86
CA LEU A 6 -25.53 21.60 -23.81
C LEU A 6 -24.01 21.41 -23.78
N VAL A 7 -23.40 20.58 -22.94
CA VAL A 7 -23.79 19.82 -21.73
C VAL A 7 -22.45 19.25 -21.22
N ASP A 8 -22.36 19.05 -19.92
CA ASP A 8 -21.47 18.10 -19.23
C ASP A 8 -19.95 18.30 -19.08
N ASN A 9 -19.55 17.93 -17.85
CA ASN A 9 -18.25 17.47 -17.39
C ASN A 9 -17.15 18.51 -17.12
N ASP A 10 -17.47 19.41 -16.18
CA ASP A 10 -16.48 19.88 -15.21
C ASP A 10 -15.65 18.70 -14.66
N GLY A 11 -14.34 18.74 -14.88
CA GLY A 11 -13.39 17.96 -14.08
C GLY A 11 -12.24 17.26 -14.83
N ALA A 12 -12.25 17.17 -16.15
CA ALA A 12 -11.34 16.27 -16.87
C ALA A 12 -9.94 16.85 -17.23
N LEU A 13 -9.60 18.10 -16.92
CA LEU A 13 -8.36 18.72 -17.47
C LEU A 13 -7.42 19.39 -16.46
N VAL A 14 -7.57 19.16 -15.16
CA VAL A 14 -6.58 19.62 -14.15
C VAL A 14 -5.83 18.45 -13.50
N LEU A 15 -5.50 17.42 -14.28
CA LEU A 15 -4.74 16.27 -13.79
C LEU A 15 -3.57 15.88 -14.71
N SER A 16 -3.02 16.84 -15.45
CA SER A 16 -1.88 16.59 -16.35
C SER A 16 -0.56 17.27 -15.91
N ALA A 17 -0.48 17.86 -14.72
CA ALA A 17 0.70 18.64 -14.32
C ALA A 17 1.26 18.37 -12.91
N ILE A 18 0.91 17.25 -12.27
CA ILE A 18 1.59 16.78 -11.05
C ILE A 18 1.92 15.29 -11.21
N MET A 19 2.74 14.97 -12.20
CA MET A 19 3.22 13.60 -12.42
C MET A 19 4.48 13.36 -11.57
N GLY A 20 4.29 13.26 -10.27
CA GLY A 20 5.22 12.63 -9.33
C GLY A 20 4.78 11.18 -9.04
N ARG A 21 5.68 10.37 -8.47
CA ARG A 21 5.51 8.94 -8.10
C ARG A 21 4.15 8.58 -7.45
N GLN A 22 3.49 9.57 -6.82
CA GLN A 22 2.15 9.50 -6.24
C GLN A 22 1.01 9.30 -7.27
N GLY A 23 1.09 9.91 -8.46
CA GLY A 23 0.02 9.85 -9.47
C GLY A 23 -0.14 8.47 -10.11
N ARG A 24 0.91 7.65 -10.09
CA ARG A 24 0.90 6.30 -10.67
C ARG A 24 0.08 5.31 -9.84
N TRP A 25 0.03 5.49 -8.52
CA TRP A 25 -0.78 4.67 -7.62
C TRP A 25 -2.26 5.05 -7.66
N VAL A 26 -2.56 6.34 -7.79
CA VAL A 26 -3.95 6.82 -7.93
C VAL A 26 -4.56 6.35 -9.26
N ALA A 27 -3.79 6.43 -10.36
CA ALA A 27 -4.25 5.89 -11.65
C ALA A 27 -4.46 4.36 -11.59
N ALA A 28 -3.61 3.62 -10.88
CA ALA A 28 -3.78 2.18 -10.67
C ALA A 28 -5.02 1.86 -9.82
N LEU A 29 -5.25 2.60 -8.73
CA LEU A 29 -6.45 2.47 -7.89
C LEU A 29 -7.74 2.76 -8.67
N VAL A 30 -7.75 3.80 -9.50
CA VAL A 30 -8.88 4.14 -10.37
C VAL A 30 -9.10 3.05 -11.43
N LEU A 31 -8.03 2.45 -11.98
CA LEU A 31 -8.13 1.36 -12.95
C LEU A 31 -8.73 0.08 -12.32
N VAL A 32 -8.31 -0.26 -11.09
CA VAL A 32 -8.87 -1.40 -10.32
C VAL A 32 -10.33 -1.15 -9.96
N ALA A 33 -10.68 0.07 -9.55
CA ALA A 33 -12.07 0.45 -9.27
C ALA A 33 -12.95 0.40 -10.55
N ALA A 34 -12.43 0.82 -11.70
CA ALA A 34 -13.13 0.75 -12.97
C ALA A 34 -13.32 -0.70 -13.47
N LEU A 35 -12.35 -1.59 -13.23
CA LEU A 35 -12.47 -3.02 -13.50
C LEU A 35 -13.52 -3.69 -12.61
N ALA A 36 -13.63 -3.28 -11.33
CA ALA A 36 -14.67 -3.76 -10.42
C ALA A 36 -16.08 -3.25 -10.78
N GLY A 37 -16.19 -2.09 -11.43
CA GLY A 37 -17.47 -1.53 -11.90
C GLY A 37 -17.91 -1.98 -13.31
N GLY A 38 -17.10 -2.80 -14.00
CA GLY A 38 -17.19 -3.03 -15.45
C GLY A 38 -17.76 -4.36 -15.92
N ILE A 39 -18.53 -5.09 -15.12
CA ILE A 39 -19.25 -6.29 -15.57
C ILE A 39 -20.76 -6.11 -15.39
N ALA A 40 -21.33 -5.26 -16.24
CA ALA A 40 -22.76 -5.29 -16.51
C ALA A 40 -23.08 -6.57 -17.30
N GLY A 41 -23.78 -7.52 -16.68
CA GLY A 41 -24.41 -8.61 -17.42
C GLY A 41 -24.60 -9.91 -16.64
N CYS A 42 -25.88 -10.22 -16.38
CA CYS A 42 -26.45 -11.53 -16.06
C CYS A 42 -26.35 -12.07 -14.63
N GLY A 43 -27.49 -11.99 -13.92
CA GLY A 43 -28.05 -13.18 -13.27
C GLY A 43 -27.98 -13.25 -11.75
N SER A 44 -28.71 -12.40 -11.04
CA SER A 44 -29.60 -12.74 -9.90
C SER A 44 -30.11 -11.43 -9.28
N GLU A 45 -31.35 -11.40 -8.81
CA GLU A 45 -31.94 -10.33 -8.00
C GLU A 45 -31.32 -10.26 -6.59
N GLU A 46 -29.99 -10.32 -6.49
CA GLU A 46 -29.25 -9.70 -5.38
C GLU A 46 -29.09 -8.24 -5.81
N SER A 47 -29.61 -7.30 -5.01
CA SER A 47 -29.63 -5.90 -5.43
C SER A 47 -28.21 -5.47 -5.83
N ALA A 48 -28.04 -4.78 -6.97
CA ALA A 48 -26.71 -4.36 -7.44
C ALA A 48 -25.93 -3.58 -6.35
N GLN A 49 -26.67 -2.98 -5.41
CA GLN A 49 -26.16 -2.34 -4.20
C GLN A 49 -25.59 -3.34 -3.18
N GLU A 50 -26.29 -4.42 -2.85
CA GLU A 50 -25.78 -5.48 -1.96
C GLU A 50 -24.52 -6.17 -2.51
N ARG A 51 -24.47 -6.42 -3.83
CA ARG A 51 -23.25 -6.91 -4.49
C ARG A 51 -22.12 -5.89 -4.43
N SER A 52 -22.42 -4.61 -4.64
CA SER A 52 -21.43 -3.53 -4.56
C SER A 52 -20.87 -3.38 -3.15
N ASP A 53 -21.73 -3.45 -2.14
CA ASP A 53 -21.32 -3.30 -0.75
C ASP A 53 -20.50 -4.51 -0.26
N ARG A 54 -20.80 -5.73 -0.74
CA ARG A 54 -19.95 -6.91 -0.53
C ARG A 54 -18.55 -6.72 -1.13
N ILE A 55 -18.45 -6.26 -2.38
CA ILE A 55 -17.15 -6.03 -3.04
C ILE A 55 -16.34 -4.96 -2.31
N LYS A 56 -16.98 -3.88 -1.84
CA LYS A 56 -16.30 -2.85 -1.05
C LYS A 56 -15.81 -3.39 0.30
N ALA A 57 -16.62 -4.20 0.97
CA ALA A 57 -16.24 -4.80 2.24
C ALA A 57 -15.05 -5.75 2.06
N GLU A 58 -15.05 -6.58 1.01
CA GLU A 58 -13.93 -7.46 0.66
C GLU A 58 -12.67 -6.65 0.30
N ALA A 59 -12.81 -5.58 -0.49
CA ALA A 59 -11.69 -4.72 -0.83
C ALA A 59 -11.10 -4.02 0.40
N GLN A 60 -11.95 -3.53 1.32
CA GLN A 60 -11.51 -2.90 2.56
C GLN A 60 -10.78 -3.91 3.44
N GLN A 61 -11.31 -5.11 3.59
CA GLN A 61 -10.67 -6.18 4.36
C GLN A 61 -9.26 -6.48 3.83
N ARG A 62 -9.07 -6.51 2.51
CA ARG A 62 -7.76 -6.73 1.87
C ARG A 62 -6.80 -5.58 2.10
N VAL A 63 -7.31 -4.34 2.13
CA VAL A 63 -6.50 -3.16 2.47
C VAL A 63 -6.08 -3.20 3.95
N ASP A 64 -6.99 -3.55 4.85
CA ASP A 64 -6.69 -3.65 6.28
C ASP A 64 -5.63 -4.74 6.54
N GLU A 65 -5.79 -5.92 5.92
CA GLU A 65 -4.80 -7.01 5.96
C GLU A 65 -3.43 -6.56 5.43
N TRP A 66 -3.40 -5.83 4.32
CA TRP A 66 -2.17 -5.27 3.77
C TRP A 66 -1.48 -4.29 4.73
N ILE A 67 -2.26 -3.41 5.40
CA ILE A 67 -1.76 -2.46 6.39
C ILE A 67 -1.16 -3.21 7.59
N ASP A 68 -1.87 -4.22 8.09
CA ASP A 68 -1.42 -5.02 9.24
C ASP A 68 -0.09 -5.73 8.94
N VAL A 69 0.04 -6.34 7.75
CA VAL A 69 1.29 -7.00 7.34
C VAL A 69 2.42 -5.99 7.15
N ARG A 70 2.15 -4.81 6.57
CA ARG A 70 3.16 -3.75 6.44
C ARG A 70 3.65 -3.28 7.82
N ASN A 71 2.74 -3.05 8.76
CA ASN A 71 3.09 -2.63 10.12
C ASN A 71 3.90 -3.69 10.86
N ALA A 72 3.53 -4.96 10.72
CA ALA A 72 4.31 -6.08 11.27
C ALA A 72 5.73 -6.13 10.67
N GLY A 73 5.86 -5.84 9.38
CA GLY A 73 7.16 -5.66 8.72
C GLY A 73 7.98 -4.54 9.36
N THR A 74 7.39 -3.36 9.55
CA THR A 74 8.07 -2.21 10.19
C THR A 74 8.59 -2.57 11.59
N THR A 75 7.77 -3.20 12.44
CA THR A 75 8.22 -3.63 13.77
C THR A 75 9.37 -4.63 13.69
N ALA A 76 9.35 -5.57 12.74
CA ALA A 76 10.46 -6.50 12.54
C ALA A 76 11.74 -5.77 12.10
N GLY A 77 11.62 -4.79 11.21
CA GLY A 77 12.72 -3.97 10.75
C GLY A 77 13.37 -3.16 11.88
N GLU A 78 12.58 -2.57 12.77
CA GLU A 78 13.05 -1.87 13.97
C GLU A 78 13.87 -2.80 14.88
N LEU A 79 13.38 -4.02 15.12
CA LEU A 79 14.07 -5.01 15.93
C LEU A 79 15.40 -5.46 15.30
N LEU A 80 15.44 -5.65 13.98
CA LEU A 80 16.67 -5.99 13.25
C LEU A 80 17.70 -4.87 13.37
N ARG A 81 17.27 -3.61 13.18
CA ARG A 81 18.13 -2.43 13.33
C ARG A 81 18.69 -2.33 14.74
N ASP A 82 17.84 -2.43 15.75
CA ASP A 82 18.25 -2.30 17.14
C ASP A 82 19.21 -3.42 17.54
N THR A 83 19.00 -4.64 17.01
CA THR A 83 19.92 -5.76 17.18
C THR A 83 21.27 -5.50 16.51
N ALA A 84 21.29 -4.92 15.31
CA ALA A 84 22.52 -4.57 14.61
C ALA A 84 23.31 -3.49 15.37
N LEU A 85 22.63 -2.48 15.89
CA LEU A 85 23.25 -1.44 16.74
C LEU A 85 23.82 -2.03 18.04
N ALA A 86 23.07 -2.91 18.71
CA ALA A 86 23.53 -3.57 19.93
C ALA A 86 24.78 -4.45 19.71
N ARG A 87 25.00 -4.97 18.50
CA ARG A 87 26.18 -5.75 18.11
C ARG A 87 27.41 -4.90 17.74
N GLY A 88 27.34 -3.59 17.92
CA GLY A 88 28.44 -2.67 17.62
C GLY A 88 28.35 -2.03 16.22
N GLY A 89 27.16 -1.99 15.63
CA GLY A 89 26.90 -1.21 14.42
C GLY A 89 27.27 0.27 14.63
N THR A 90 28.02 0.83 13.69
CA THR A 90 28.68 2.14 13.84
C THR A 90 27.77 3.32 13.49
N SER A 91 26.64 3.10 12.83
CA SER A 91 25.66 4.14 12.46
C SER A 91 24.22 3.62 12.45
N PRO A 92 23.24 4.36 13.00
CA PRO A 92 21.81 4.06 12.87
C PRO A 92 21.32 3.92 11.43
N VAL A 93 21.93 4.63 10.49
CA VAL A 93 21.60 4.55 9.05
C VAL A 93 22.10 3.25 8.43
N GLU A 94 23.30 2.82 8.80
CA GLU A 94 23.88 1.56 8.31
C GLU A 94 23.23 0.32 8.96
N ALA A 95 22.58 0.51 10.12
CA ALA A 95 21.86 -0.54 10.82
C ALA A 95 20.47 -0.82 10.25
N VAL A 96 19.92 0.04 9.37
CA VAL A 96 18.62 -0.22 8.73
C VAL A 96 18.73 -1.51 7.91
N PRO A 97 17.83 -2.47 8.09
CA PRO A 97 17.89 -3.74 7.36
C PRO A 97 17.63 -3.54 5.87
N GLY A 98 18.36 -4.27 5.04
CA GLY A 98 18.12 -4.34 3.61
C GLY A 98 17.00 -5.33 3.26
N GLU A 99 16.62 -5.33 1.98
CA GLU A 99 15.57 -6.24 1.46
C GLU A 99 15.92 -7.72 1.67
N ALA A 100 17.20 -8.09 1.60
CA ALA A 100 17.64 -9.47 1.74
C ALA A 100 17.53 -9.96 3.19
N GLU A 101 17.93 -9.13 4.16
CA GLU A 101 17.78 -9.41 5.58
C GLU A 101 16.31 -9.51 5.96
N CYS A 102 15.49 -8.59 5.46
CA CYS A 102 14.05 -8.61 5.64
C CYS A 102 13.44 -9.90 5.03
N ARG A 103 13.76 -10.26 3.78
CA ARG A 103 13.23 -11.49 3.18
C ARG A 103 13.64 -12.75 3.95
N ALA A 104 14.90 -12.82 4.39
CA ALA A 104 15.35 -13.94 5.21
C ALA A 104 14.59 -14.01 6.55
N GLU A 105 14.25 -12.86 7.13
CA GLU A 105 13.46 -12.78 8.35
C GLU A 105 12.00 -13.24 8.15
N TRP A 106 11.40 -12.90 7.01
CA TRP A 106 10.10 -13.43 6.59
C TRP A 106 10.11 -14.96 6.49
N GLU A 107 11.10 -15.52 5.80
CA GLU A 107 11.29 -16.96 5.65
C GLU A 107 11.55 -17.64 7.01
N ARG A 108 12.37 -17.02 7.86
CA ARG A 108 12.69 -17.53 9.21
C ARG A 108 11.45 -17.62 10.11
N GLN A 109 10.50 -16.71 9.95
CA GLN A 109 9.26 -16.68 10.72
C GLN A 109 8.14 -17.53 10.09
N ASP A 110 8.40 -18.18 8.95
CA ASP A 110 7.43 -18.99 8.21
C ASP A 110 6.12 -18.24 7.91
N LEU A 111 6.25 -16.96 7.54
CA LEU A 111 5.11 -16.07 7.34
C LEU A 111 4.30 -16.38 6.07
N ASP A 112 4.86 -17.21 5.18
CA ASP A 112 4.14 -17.74 4.02
C ASP A 112 2.88 -18.50 4.42
N GLU A 113 2.94 -19.31 5.50
CA GLU A 113 1.78 -20.07 5.98
C GLU A 113 0.72 -19.13 6.60
N LYS A 114 1.17 -18.06 7.25
CA LYS A 114 0.29 -17.15 8.00
C LYS A 114 -0.39 -16.10 7.15
N TYR A 115 0.34 -15.53 6.19
CA TYR A 115 -0.09 -14.35 5.44
C TYR A 115 -0.13 -14.57 3.92
N GLY A 116 0.50 -15.64 3.42
CA GLY A 116 0.61 -15.89 1.98
C GLY A 116 1.74 -15.13 1.30
N GLN A 117 2.23 -15.70 0.20
CA GLN A 117 3.37 -15.18 -0.56
C GLN A 117 3.08 -13.84 -1.26
N ASP A 118 1.82 -13.50 -1.49
CA ASP A 118 1.42 -12.25 -2.14
C ASP A 118 1.66 -11.02 -1.25
N LEU A 119 1.81 -11.20 0.06
CA LEU A 119 2.06 -10.12 1.01
C LEU A 119 3.54 -9.93 1.38
N VAL A 120 4.45 -10.78 0.89
CA VAL A 120 5.90 -10.70 1.15
C VAL A 120 6.44 -9.32 0.79
N ALA A 121 6.07 -8.79 -0.38
CA ALA A 121 6.57 -7.49 -0.85
C ALA A 121 6.13 -6.34 0.07
N SER A 122 4.92 -6.42 0.61
CA SER A 122 4.34 -5.42 1.50
C SER A 122 5.01 -5.45 2.87
N TRP A 123 5.28 -6.65 3.38
CA TRP A 123 6.03 -6.86 4.61
C TRP A 123 7.48 -6.38 4.47
N VAL A 124 8.17 -6.76 3.39
CA VAL A 124 9.57 -6.36 3.14
C VAL A 124 9.66 -4.85 3.01
N ALA A 125 8.70 -4.23 2.30
CA ALA A 125 8.62 -2.77 2.21
C ALA A 125 8.52 -2.13 3.60
N GLY A 126 7.61 -2.62 4.46
CA GLY A 126 7.52 -2.14 5.85
C GLY A 126 8.82 -2.33 6.65
N CYS A 127 9.45 -3.50 6.52
CA CYS A 127 10.69 -3.85 7.21
C CYS A 127 11.89 -2.99 6.80
N THR A 128 11.96 -2.55 5.55
CA THR A 128 13.04 -1.66 5.06
C THR A 128 12.77 -0.16 5.29
N ASP A 129 11.52 0.22 5.55
CA ASP A 129 11.05 1.61 5.69
C ASP A 129 11.22 2.14 7.13
N VAL A 130 12.21 1.60 7.86
CA VAL A 130 12.45 1.93 9.26
C VAL A 130 13.06 3.32 9.36
N ASP A 131 12.31 4.25 9.94
CA ASP A 131 12.77 5.63 10.12
C ASP A 131 14.00 5.70 11.03
N VAL A 132 15.03 6.38 10.54
CA VAL A 132 16.17 6.79 11.36
C VAL A 132 15.86 8.18 11.89
N ALA A 133 15.51 8.28 13.17
CA ALA A 133 15.41 9.58 13.82
C ALA A 133 16.79 10.26 13.77
N VAL A 134 16.96 11.22 12.85
CA VAL A 134 18.11 12.11 12.88
C VAL A 134 17.91 13.02 14.09
N PRO A 135 18.79 13.00 15.11
CA PRO A 135 18.66 13.93 16.22
C PRO A 135 18.85 15.34 15.68
N THR A 136 17.75 16.09 15.54
CA THR A 136 17.82 17.54 15.38
C THR A 136 18.36 18.09 16.69
N THR A 137 19.67 18.29 16.73
CA THR A 137 20.33 18.96 17.86
C THR A 137 19.94 20.43 17.76
N SER A 138 18.84 20.82 18.40
CA SER A 138 18.51 22.23 18.60
C SER A 138 19.45 22.76 19.69
N GLY A 139 20.53 23.43 19.25
CA GLY A 139 21.36 24.29 20.08
C GLY A 139 20.78 25.70 20.20
#